data_AF-A0A7C7XT37-F1
#
_entry.id   AF-A0A7C7XT37-F1
#
_cell.length_a   1.000
_cell.length_b   1.000
_cell.length_c   1.000
_cell.angle_alpha   90.00
_cell.angle_beta   90.00
_cell.angle_gamma   90.00
#
_symmetry.space_group_name_H-M   'P 1'
#
loop_
_entity.id
_entity.type
_entity.pdbx_description
1 polymer ?
#
loop_
_entity_poly.entity_id
_entity_poly.type
_entity_poly.pdbx_seq_one_letter_code
_entity_poly.pdbx_strand_id
1 'polypeptide(L)'
;MRSSMDNGLARILSRGGMTMGDRVDLPLPKSEYQLEVILVGATHPGNLGAVCRTMLNHGYCNLRLVNPICSPDDIEARKRAKHAGIILENCQTYESIDKATEDVSLVIGTSGKREKGKKTFFRHFLFPWEVADKLSTFTEKVAIIFGEEGKGLSTED
;
A
#
# COMPACT_ATOMS: atom_id res chain seq x y z
N MET A 1 13.64 41.56 -17.84
CA MET A 1 14.49 40.60 -17.09
C MET A 1 13.72 39.32 -16.87
N ARG A 2 13.76 38.41 -17.85
CA ARG A 2 13.30 37.02 -17.75
C ARG A 2 14.51 36.16 -18.07
N SER A 3 14.84 35.23 -17.19
CA SER A 3 15.64 34.01 -17.44
C SER A 3 16.50 33.72 -16.20
N SER A 4 16.05 32.79 -15.36
CA SER A 4 16.93 31.82 -14.67
C SER A 4 16.13 30.78 -13.86
N MET A 5 15.16 30.11 -14.49
CA MET A 5 14.44 28.99 -13.86
C MET A 5 13.97 28.03 -14.97
N ASP A 6 14.89 27.35 -15.66
CA ASP A 6 14.50 26.19 -16.50
C ASP A 6 15.63 25.25 -16.97
N ASN A 7 16.80 25.23 -16.30
CA ASN A 7 17.95 24.42 -16.77
C ASN A 7 18.17 23.09 -16.02
N GLY A 8 17.31 22.75 -15.05
CA GLY A 8 17.45 21.51 -14.26
C GLY A 8 16.78 20.29 -14.89
N LEU A 9 15.54 20.46 -15.36
CA LEU A 9 14.73 19.36 -15.93
C LEU A 9 15.18 18.96 -17.34
N ALA A 10 15.61 19.93 -18.16
CA ALA A 10 16.08 19.68 -19.52
C ALA A 10 17.37 18.84 -19.58
N ARG A 11 18.17 18.82 -18.50
CA ARG A 11 19.45 18.07 -18.47
C ARG A 11 19.26 16.57 -18.20
N ILE A 12 18.18 16.20 -17.52
CA ILE A 12 17.86 14.80 -17.16
C ILE A 12 17.37 14.00 -18.38
N LEU A 13 16.74 14.66 -19.35
CA LEU A 13 16.19 14.00 -20.55
C LEU A 13 17.24 13.76 -21.67
N SER A 14 18.51 14.12 -21.46
CA SER A 14 19.55 14.05 -22.50
C SER A 14 20.47 12.83 -22.47
N ARG A 15 20.24 11.86 -21.57
CA ARG A 15 21.04 10.63 -21.48
C ARG A 15 20.17 9.40 -21.76
N GLY A 16 20.32 8.85 -22.97
CA GLY A 16 20.05 7.44 -23.30
C GLY A 16 18.60 6.97 -23.16
N GLY A 17 17.86 6.97 -24.27
CA GLY A 17 16.75 6.05 -24.59
C GLY A 17 15.87 5.58 -23.43
N MET A 18 15.10 6.48 -22.81
CA MET A 18 13.97 6.04 -21.99
C MET A 18 12.84 5.58 -22.92
N THR A 19 12.44 4.31 -22.80
CA THR A 19 11.23 3.82 -23.44
C THR A 19 10.05 3.95 -22.47
N MET A 20 8.85 4.15 -23.01
CA MET A 20 7.65 4.24 -22.18
C MET A 20 7.47 2.93 -21.40
N GLY A 21 7.57 2.99 -20.07
CA GLY A 21 7.45 1.83 -19.19
C GLY A 21 8.72 1.48 -18.39
N ASP A 22 9.85 2.13 -18.68
CA ASP A 22 11.06 1.98 -17.86
C ASP A 22 10.90 2.68 -16.51
N ARG A 23 11.39 2.04 -15.44
CA ARG A 23 11.46 2.67 -14.12
C ARG A 23 12.60 3.68 -14.12
N VAL A 24 12.27 4.96 -13.96
CA VAL A 24 13.26 6.01 -13.69
C VAL A 24 13.70 5.86 -12.24
N ASP A 25 15.01 5.84 -11.99
CA ASP A 25 15.59 5.75 -10.65
C ASP A 25 15.51 7.11 -9.93
N LEU A 26 14.27 7.48 -9.58
CA LEU A 26 13.96 8.65 -8.78
C LEU A 26 13.68 8.22 -7.33
N PRO A 27 14.07 9.04 -6.34
CA PRO A 27 13.71 8.77 -4.96
C PRO A 27 12.18 8.76 -4.81
N LEU A 28 11.67 7.84 -3.99
CA LEU A 28 10.25 7.80 -3.68
C LEU A 28 9.83 9.08 -2.94
N PRO A 29 8.55 9.52 -3.09
CA PRO A 29 8.00 10.59 -2.29
C PRO A 29 8.19 10.30 -0.79
N LYS A 30 8.50 11.35 -0.02
CA LYS A 30 8.57 11.25 1.44
C LYS A 30 7.16 11.38 2.02
N SER A 31 6.88 10.54 3.01
CA SER A 31 5.69 10.62 3.86
C SER A 31 6.13 10.93 5.28
N GLU A 32 5.33 11.72 6.01
CA GLU A 32 5.59 12.02 7.43
C GLU A 32 5.38 10.79 8.33
N TYR A 33 4.52 9.87 7.91
CA TYR A 33 4.25 8.60 8.58
C TYR A 33 4.76 7.41 7.77
N GLN A 34 4.98 6.28 8.45
CA GLN A 34 5.27 4.99 7.82
C GLN A 34 3.97 4.22 7.60
N LEU A 35 3.70 3.81 6.35
CA LEU A 35 2.50 3.05 6.00
C LEU A 35 2.81 1.56 5.85
N GLU A 36 2.09 0.75 6.62
CA GLU A 36 2.02 -0.71 6.50
C GLU A 36 0.72 -1.09 5.78
N VAL A 37 0.82 -1.63 4.57
CA VAL A 37 -0.34 -2.21 3.88
C VAL A 37 -0.47 -3.66 4.31
N ILE A 38 -1.62 -4.04 4.87
CA ILE A 38 -1.85 -5.39 5.37
C ILE A 38 -2.94 -6.05 4.53
N LEU A 39 -2.63 -7.20 3.92
CA LEU A 39 -3.60 -8.02 3.19
C LEU A 39 -3.91 -9.29 3.98
N VAL A 40 -5.18 -9.45 4.36
CA VAL A 40 -5.66 -10.63 5.09
C VAL A 40 -6.21 -11.62 4.08
N GLY A 41 -5.75 -12.87 4.14
CA GLY A 41 -6.28 -13.95 3.31
C GLY A 41 -6.08 -13.72 1.81
N ALA A 42 -4.98 -13.07 1.38
CA ALA A 42 -4.75 -12.80 -0.04
C ALA A 42 -4.78 -14.10 -0.88
N THR A 43 -5.73 -14.22 -1.80
CA THR A 43 -6.01 -15.47 -2.54
C THR A 43 -5.53 -15.44 -3.98
N HIS A 44 -5.52 -14.27 -4.62
CA HIS A 44 -5.24 -14.16 -6.04
C HIS A 44 -3.85 -13.54 -6.29
N PRO A 45 -2.88 -14.30 -6.84
CA PRO A 45 -1.54 -13.78 -7.12
C PRO A 45 -1.54 -12.51 -7.98
N GLY A 46 -2.45 -12.44 -8.96
CA GLY A 46 -2.61 -11.25 -9.80
C GLY A 46 -3.03 -10.00 -9.02
N ASN A 47 -3.87 -10.14 -7.99
CA ASN A 47 -4.26 -9.01 -7.15
C ASN A 47 -3.10 -8.60 -6.25
N LEU A 48 -2.39 -9.57 -5.65
CA LEU A 48 -1.19 -9.33 -4.84
C LEU A 48 -0.14 -8.51 -5.62
N GLY A 49 0.16 -8.89 -6.87
CA GLY A 49 1.05 -8.12 -7.72
C GLY A 49 0.51 -6.74 -8.12
N ALA A 50 -0.80 -6.61 -8.32
CA ALA A 50 -1.43 -5.32 -8.61
C ALA A 50 -1.34 -4.35 -7.42
N VAL A 51 -1.52 -4.85 -6.19
CA VAL A 51 -1.35 -4.06 -4.96
C VAL A 51 0.08 -3.55 -4.85
N CYS A 52 1.09 -4.41 -5.03
CA CYS A 52 2.50 -4.00 -5.01
C CYS A 52 2.79 -2.87 -6.00
N ARG A 53 2.26 -2.99 -7.23
CA ARG A 53 2.43 -1.95 -8.25
C ARG A 53 1.80 -0.62 -7.82
N THR A 54 0.60 -0.66 -7.24
CA THR A 54 -0.07 0.54 -6.72
C THR A 54 0.72 1.17 -5.58
N MET A 55 1.18 0.37 -4.61
CA MET A 55 1.99 0.85 -3.49
C MET A 55 3.23 1.61 -3.97
N LEU A 56 3.98 1.01 -4.89
CA LEU A 56 5.21 1.62 -5.38
C LEU A 56 4.96 2.90 -6.19
N ASN A 57 3.87 2.95 -6.96
CA ASN A 57 3.46 4.16 -7.67
C ASN A 57 3.16 5.33 -6.72
N HIS A 58 2.73 5.02 -5.49
CA HIS A 58 2.42 6.00 -4.45
C HIS A 58 3.53 6.19 -3.42
N GLY A 59 4.70 5.56 -3.60
CA GLY A 59 5.85 5.75 -2.71
C GLY A 59 5.92 4.84 -1.49
N TYR A 60 5.09 3.80 -1.42
CA TYR A 60 5.05 2.88 -0.29
C TYR A 60 5.62 1.52 -0.64
N CYS A 61 6.31 0.88 0.31
CA CYS A 61 7.02 -0.37 0.08
C CYS A 61 6.76 -1.45 1.13
N ASN A 62 6.10 -1.13 2.24
CA ASN A 62 5.93 -2.08 3.34
C ASN A 62 4.61 -2.82 3.19
N LEU A 63 4.71 -4.12 2.88
CA LEU A 63 3.59 -5.03 2.71
C LEU A 63 3.66 -6.12 3.78
N ARG A 64 2.53 -6.32 4.46
CA ARG A 64 2.32 -7.44 5.38
C ARG A 64 1.20 -8.33 4.87
N LEU A 65 1.40 -9.64 4.98
CA LEU A 65 0.42 -10.65 4.60
C LEU A 65 -0.03 -11.39 5.85
N VAL A 66 -1.33 -11.48 6.09
CA VAL A 66 -1.90 -12.25 7.20
C VAL A 66 -2.60 -13.46 6.61
N ASN A 67 -2.14 -14.66 6.98
CA ASN A 67 -2.68 -15.92 6.47
C ASN A 67 -2.91 -15.93 4.94
N PRO A 68 -1.91 -15.56 4.11
CA PRO A 68 -2.09 -15.54 2.67
C PRO A 68 -2.30 -16.96 2.12
N ILE A 69 -3.18 -17.07 1.13
CA ILE A 69 -3.43 -18.33 0.40
C ILE A 69 -2.55 -18.41 -0.85
N CYS A 70 -2.28 -17.27 -1.50
CA CYS A 70 -1.29 -17.16 -2.56
C CYS A 70 0.12 -16.83 -2.04
N SER A 71 1.14 -17.12 -2.83
CA SER A 71 2.53 -16.90 -2.46
C SER A 71 3.09 -15.60 -3.06
N PRO A 72 3.93 -14.84 -2.32
CA PRO A 72 4.70 -13.74 -2.91
C PRO A 72 5.66 -14.21 -4.02
N ASP A 73 6.03 -15.50 -4.04
CA ASP A 73 6.87 -16.09 -5.09
C ASP A 73 6.10 -16.54 -6.33
N ASP A 74 4.78 -16.40 -6.36
CA ASP A 74 3.99 -16.75 -7.52
C ASP A 74 4.43 -15.96 -8.76
N ILE A 75 4.67 -16.70 -9.85
CA ILE A 75 5.12 -16.13 -11.13
C ILE A 75 4.14 -15.06 -11.63
N GLU A 76 2.84 -15.31 -11.46
CA GLU A 76 1.80 -14.36 -11.87
C GLU A 76 1.81 -13.09 -10.99
N ALA A 77 2.06 -13.20 -9.68
CA ALA A 77 2.23 -12.05 -8.80
C ALA A 77 3.44 -11.21 -9.23
N ARG A 78 4.59 -11.85 -9.46
CA ARG A 78 5.82 -11.19 -9.91
C ARG A 78 5.65 -10.51 -11.27
N LYS A 79 5.05 -11.19 -12.26
CA LYS A 79 4.74 -10.62 -13.58
C LYS A 79 3.83 -9.40 -13.49
N ARG A 80 2.86 -9.42 -12.58
CA ARG A 80 1.88 -8.35 -12.40
C ARG A 80 2.44 -7.17 -11.61
N ALA A 81 3.34 -7.41 -10.66
CA ALA A 81 4.05 -6.38 -9.90
C ALA A 81 5.00 -5.54 -10.78
N LYS A 82 5.53 -6.10 -11.88
CA LYS A 82 6.47 -5.41 -12.76
C LYS A 82 7.68 -4.92 -11.95
N HIS A 83 7.93 -3.61 -11.96
CA HIS A 83 9.02 -2.96 -11.22
C HIS A 83 8.81 -2.98 -9.70
N ALA A 84 7.66 -3.43 -9.21
CA ALA A 84 7.35 -3.57 -7.79
C ALA A 84 7.62 -4.95 -7.20
N GLY A 85 8.38 -5.81 -7.92
CA GLY A 85 8.80 -7.11 -7.39
C GLY A 85 9.53 -7.01 -6.04
N ILE A 86 10.26 -5.92 -5.82
CA ILE A 86 10.96 -5.66 -4.55
C ILE A 86 10.04 -5.64 -3.32
N ILE A 87 8.75 -5.30 -3.49
CA ILE A 87 7.78 -5.31 -2.39
C ILE A 87 7.41 -6.75 -2.04
N LEU A 88 7.25 -7.63 -3.04
CA LEU A 88 7.00 -9.06 -2.81
C LEU A 88 8.20 -9.73 -2.13
N GLU A 89 9.41 -9.35 -2.52
CA GLU A 89 10.65 -9.90 -1.96
C GLU A 89 10.87 -9.53 -0.49
N ASN A 90 10.40 -8.35 -0.08
CA ASN A 90 10.58 -7.83 1.28
C ASN A 90 9.30 -7.91 2.13
N CYS A 91 8.20 -8.48 1.62
CA CYS A 91 6.96 -8.55 2.38
C CYS A 91 7.11 -9.48 3.60
N GLN A 92 6.38 -9.16 4.66
CA GLN A 92 6.39 -9.94 5.90
C GLN A 92 5.09 -10.74 6.01
N THR A 93 5.18 -11.99 6.46
CA THR A 93 4.01 -12.86 6.64
C THR A 93 3.75 -13.09 8.13
N TYR A 94 2.49 -13.03 8.52
CA TYR A 94 2.02 -13.15 9.90
C TYR A 94 0.85 -14.14 10.00
N GLU A 95 0.68 -14.71 11.19
CA GLU A 95 -0.40 -15.67 11.51
C GLU A 95 -1.70 -14.98 11.93
N SER A 96 -1.66 -13.71 12.34
CA SER A 96 -2.84 -12.96 12.78
C SER A 96 -2.69 -11.46 12.55
N ILE A 97 -3.82 -10.73 12.56
CA ILE A 97 -3.86 -9.27 12.47
C ILE A 97 -3.17 -8.64 13.69
N ASP A 98 -3.40 -9.16 14.89
CA ASP A 98 -2.73 -8.70 16.12
C ASP A 98 -1.21 -8.68 15.92
N LYS A 99 -0.62 -9.82 15.51
CA LYS A 99 0.82 -9.93 15.25
C LYS A 99 1.30 -8.99 14.15
N ALA A 100 0.48 -8.82 13.11
CA ALA A 100 0.78 -7.90 12.02
C ALA A 100 0.61 -6.42 12.39
N THR A 101 0.13 -6.08 13.58
CA THR A 101 -0.12 -4.70 14.02
C THR A 101 0.51 -4.33 15.37
N GLU A 102 1.25 -5.26 16.00
CA GLU A 102 1.89 -5.07 17.31
C GLU A 102 2.79 -3.81 17.40
N ASP A 103 3.42 -3.41 16.30
CA ASP A 103 4.31 -2.24 16.21
C ASP A 103 3.66 -1.02 15.55
N VAL A 104 2.34 -1.00 15.38
CA VAL A 104 1.60 0.04 14.67
C VAL A 104 0.82 0.92 15.65
N SER A 105 0.92 2.24 15.49
CA SER A 105 0.24 3.21 16.37
C SER A 105 -1.20 3.52 15.97
N LEU A 106 -1.55 3.35 14.69
CA LEU A 106 -2.90 3.58 14.17
C LEU A 106 -3.30 2.48 13.19
N VAL A 107 -4.39 1.78 13.48
CA VAL A 107 -4.94 0.71 12.63
C VAL A 107 -6.23 1.16 11.96
N ILE A 108 -6.30 1.00 10.64
CA ILE A 108 -7.45 1.37 9.80
C ILE A 108 -7.93 0.13 9.05
N GLY A 109 -9.09 -0.40 9.42
CA GLY A 109 -9.74 -1.49 8.68
C GLY A 109 -10.59 -0.96 7.52
N THR A 110 -10.52 -1.62 6.37
CA THR A 110 -11.36 -1.30 5.21
C THR A 110 -12.59 -2.21 5.13
N SER A 111 -13.73 -1.68 4.68
CA SER A 111 -14.96 -2.46 4.50
C SER A 111 -15.71 -2.03 3.24
N GLY A 112 -16.22 -3.01 2.49
CA GLY A 112 -17.07 -2.79 1.31
C GLY A 112 -18.54 -2.52 1.64
N LYS A 113 -18.96 -2.71 2.90
CA LYS A 113 -20.34 -2.45 3.35
C LYS A 113 -20.35 -1.38 4.43
N ARG A 114 -21.22 -0.39 4.25
CA ARG A 114 -21.60 0.51 5.35
C ARG A 114 -22.52 -0.28 6.27
N GLU A 115 -22.05 -0.63 7.47
CA GLU A 115 -22.93 -1.20 8.48
C GLU A 115 -24.03 -0.20 8.80
N LYS A 116 -25.30 -0.58 8.62
CA LYS A 116 -26.47 0.20 9.05
C LYS A 116 -27.01 -0.44 10.33
N GLY A 117 -27.15 0.32 11.42
CA GLY A 117 -27.80 -0.12 12.66
C GLY A 117 -26.92 -0.02 13.91
N LYS A 118 -27.30 -0.70 15.00
CA LYS A 118 -26.63 -0.58 16.32
C LYS A 118 -25.14 -0.97 16.33
N LYS A 119 -24.63 -1.66 15.30
CA LYS A 119 -23.21 -2.00 15.14
C LYS A 119 -22.32 -0.79 14.81
N THR A 120 -22.91 0.32 14.34
CA THR A 120 -22.18 1.56 14.03
C THR A 120 -21.60 2.25 15.26
N PHE A 121 -22.12 1.97 16.46
CA PHE A 121 -21.76 2.71 17.68
C PHE A 121 -20.32 2.48 18.18
N PHE A 122 -19.63 1.43 17.71
CA PHE A 122 -18.26 1.12 18.15
C PHE A 122 -17.18 1.41 17.08
N ARG A 123 -17.57 1.75 15.85
CA ARG A 123 -16.62 1.98 14.74
C ARG A 123 -16.71 3.44 14.28
N HIS A 124 -15.63 4.18 14.42
CA HIS A 124 -15.50 5.51 13.82
C HIS A 124 -15.34 5.36 12.30
N PHE A 125 -16.46 5.33 11.59
CA PHE A 125 -16.46 5.30 10.14
C PHE A 125 -15.87 6.60 9.59
N LEU A 126 -14.91 6.47 8.67
CA LEU A 126 -14.27 7.57 7.98
C LEU A 126 -14.24 7.30 6.49
N PHE A 127 -14.43 8.34 5.70
CA PHE A 127 -14.16 8.31 4.27
C PHE A 127 -12.66 8.37 3.99
N PRO A 128 -12.19 7.87 2.84
CA PRO A 128 -10.77 7.89 2.49
C PRO A 128 -10.12 9.29 2.54
N TRP A 129 -10.85 10.34 2.17
CA TRP A 129 -10.33 11.72 2.25
C TRP A 129 -10.20 12.21 3.70
N GLU A 130 -11.10 11.81 4.60
CA GLU A 130 -10.99 12.15 6.02
C GLU A 130 -9.81 11.43 6.69
N VAL A 131 -9.48 10.23 6.21
CA VAL A 131 -8.25 9.52 6.63
C VAL A 131 -7.02 10.33 6.21
N ALA A 132 -6.96 10.80 4.96
CA ALA A 132 -5.83 11.61 4.48
C ALA A 132 -5.64 12.87 5.33
N ASP A 133 -6.73 13.56 5.68
CA ASP A 133 -6.68 14.74 6.55
C ASP A 133 -6.16 14.40 7.96
N LYS A 134 -6.64 13.31 8.56
CA LYS A 134 -6.17 12.85 9.88
C LYS A 134 -4.71 12.42 9.89
N LEU A 135 -4.21 11.86 8.80
CA LEU A 135 -2.83 11.40 8.68
C LEU A 135 -1.85 12.55 8.40
N SER A 136 -2.33 13.73 8.01
CA SER A 136 -1.47 14.87 7.64
C SER A 136 -0.50 15.34 8.73
N THR A 137 -0.84 15.14 10.01
CA THR A 137 0.02 15.46 11.15
C THR A 137 0.55 14.23 11.88
N PHE A 138 0.33 13.03 11.34
CA PHE A 138 0.75 11.78 11.94
C PHE A 138 2.19 11.45 11.52
N THR A 139 3.01 10.97 12.46
CA THR A 139 4.43 10.69 12.22
C THR A 139 4.86 9.27 12.58
N GLU A 140 3.96 8.48 13.16
CA GLU A 140 4.26 7.11 13.56
C GLU A 140 3.81 6.09 12.49
N LYS A 141 3.79 4.80 12.84
CA LYS A 141 3.35 3.73 11.93
C LYS A 141 1.83 3.66 11.84
N VAL A 142 1.32 3.54 10.63
CA VAL A 142 -0.09 3.41 10.29
C VAL A 142 -0.29 2.11 9.53
N ALA A 143 -1.27 1.29 9.92
CA ALA A 143 -1.70 0.13 9.16
C ALA A 143 -3.01 0.41 8.43
N ILE A 144 -3.07 0.06 7.15
CA ILE A 144 -4.33 -0.06 6.40
C ILE A 144 -4.55 -1.53 6.08
N ILE A 145 -5.64 -2.09 6.60
CA ILE A 145 -5.97 -3.51 6.49
C ILE A 145 -7.04 -3.71 5.41
N PHE A 146 -6.74 -4.60 4.45
CA PHE A 146 -7.67 -5.10 3.46
C PHE A 146 -8.01 -6.55 3.76
N GLY A 147 -9.31 -6.84 3.84
CA GLY A 147 -9.82 -8.19 4.11
C GLY A 147 -9.75 -9.13 2.91
N GLU A 148 -10.10 -10.40 3.16
CA GLU A 148 -10.08 -11.46 2.16
C GLU A 148 -11.01 -11.15 0.98
N GLU A 149 -10.56 -11.48 -0.23
CA GLU A 149 -11.36 -11.29 -1.44
C GLU A 149 -12.67 -12.10 -1.36
N GLY A 150 -13.80 -11.41 -1.56
CA GLY A 150 -15.14 -12.02 -1.50
C GLY A 150 -15.73 -12.15 -0.09
N LYS A 151 -14.92 -12.14 0.98
CA LYS A 151 -15.42 -12.22 2.37
C LYS A 151 -15.31 -10.89 3.13
N GLY A 152 -14.27 -10.09 2.87
CA GLY A 152 -13.93 -8.89 3.65
C GLY A 152 -13.29 -9.23 4.99
N LEU A 153 -13.21 -8.24 5.89
CA LEU A 153 -12.79 -8.46 7.28
C LEU A 153 -13.97 -9.00 8.09
N SER A 154 -13.73 -10.03 8.90
CA SER A 154 -14.71 -10.57 9.83
C SER A 154 -14.93 -9.59 10.99
N THR A 155 -15.96 -9.83 11.83
CA THR A 155 -16.18 -9.00 13.03
C THR A 155 -15.26 -9.41 14.18
N GLU A 156 -14.72 -10.63 14.11
CA GLU A 156 -13.87 -11.25 15.12
C GLU A 156 -12.37 -11.09 14.79
N ASP A 157 -12.07 -10.65 13.56
CA ASP A 157 -10.75 -10.24 13.07
C ASP A 157 -10.36 -8.85 13.64
#